data_AF-W0VDV0-F1
#
_entry.id   AF-W0VDV0-F1
#
_cell.length_a   1.000
_cell.length_b   1.000
_cell.length_c   1.000
_cell.angle_alpha   90.00
_cell.angle_beta   90.00
_cell.angle_gamma   90.00
#
_symmetry.space_group_name_H-M   'P 1'
#
loop_
_entity.id
_entity.type
_entity.pdbx_description
1 polymer ?
#
loop_
_entity_poly.entity_id
_entity_poly.type
_entity_poly.pdbx_seq_one_letter_code
_entity_poly.pdbx_strand_id
1 'polypeptide(L)' 'MEGVRYPSPDHMSGWWLTTDRFNGDSSTLKTVHAHHVSARRPDLVKFLALPFGYRFFSPQSDVWFDQKVANAKT' A
#
# COMPACT_ATOMS: atom_id res chain seq x y z
N MET A 1 -6.11 0.28 8.99
CA MET A 1 -5.79 0.49 7.56
C MET A 1 -4.57 -0.33 7.25
N GLU A 2 -4.64 -1.07 6.17
CA GLU A 2 -3.57 -1.95 5.71
C GLU A 2 -3.00 -1.41 4.41
N GLY A 3 -1.71 -1.63 4.21
CA GLY A 3 -1.03 -1.30 2.98
C GLY A 3 -0.13 -2.43 2.51
N VAL A 4 -0.07 -2.63 1.21
CA VAL A 4 0.85 -3.58 0.57
C VAL A 4 1.47 -2.95 -0.67
N ARG A 5 2.79 -3.12 -0.81
CA ARG A 5 3.56 -2.61 -1.95
C ARG A 5 4.06 -3.77 -2.80
N TYR A 6 3.29 -4.13 -3.83
CA TYR A 6 3.73 -5.08 -4.84
C TYR A 6 4.80 -4.45 -5.74
N PRO A 7 5.72 -5.25 -6.29
CA PRO A 7 6.47 -4.86 -7.48
C PRO A 7 5.54 -4.28 -8.53
N SER A 8 6.01 -3.30 -9.30
CA SER A 8 5.22 -2.68 -10.36
C SER A 8 6.12 -2.46 -11.59
N PRO A 9 5.58 -2.56 -12.82
CA PRO A 9 6.31 -2.18 -14.03
C PRO A 9 6.78 -0.72 -13.97
N ASP A 10 7.81 -0.34 -14.74
CA ASP A 10 8.45 1.00 -14.66
C ASP A 10 7.49 2.19 -14.81
N HIS A 11 6.39 2.00 -15.54
CA HIS A 11 5.37 3.04 -15.77
C HIS A 11 4.27 3.07 -14.68
N MET A 12 4.31 2.16 -13.71
CA MET A 12 3.38 2.10 -12.59
C MET A 12 4.14 2.15 -11.26
N SER A 13 3.57 2.87 -10.32
CA SER A 13 4.05 2.87 -8.95
C SER A 13 2.88 3.09 -8.01
N GLY A 14 3.02 2.66 -6.76
CA GLY A 14 2.05 3.01 -5.75
C GLY A 14 1.91 1.96 -4.68
N TRP A 15 0.83 2.13 -3.93
CA TRP A 15 0.46 1.32 -2.79
C TRP A 15 -0.99 0.90 -2.94
N TRP A 16 -1.27 -0.36 -2.61
CA TRP A 16 -2.64 -0.80 -2.39
C TRP A 16 -2.96 -0.52 -0.93
N LEU A 17 -3.88 0.41 -0.71
CA LEU A 17 -4.33 0.81 0.63
C LEU A 17 -5.77 0.36 0.81
N THR A 18 -6.00 -0.45 1.84
CA THR A 18 -7.32 -1.03 2.14
C THR A 18 -7.72 -0.74 3.57
N THR A 19 -9.02 -0.78 3.81
CA THR A 19 -9.60 -0.81 5.16
C THR A 19 -10.36 -2.11 5.34
N ASP A 20 -10.84 -2.33 6.55
CA ASP A 20 -11.85 -3.32 6.93
C ASP A 20 -13.11 -3.36 6.03
N ARG A 21 -13.37 -2.31 5.24
CA ARG A 21 -14.48 -2.24 4.29
C ARG A 21 -14.16 -2.84 2.93
N PHE A 22 -12.89 -3.15 2.66
CA PHE A 22 -12.50 -3.78 1.40
C PHE A 22 -13.03 -5.22 1.38
N ASN A 23 -13.85 -5.51 0.38
CA ASN A 23 -14.55 -6.80 0.23
C ASN A 23 -13.81 -7.77 -0.73
N GLY A 24 -12.59 -7.42 -1.17
CA GLY A 24 -11.84 -8.20 -2.16
C GLY A 24 -12.09 -7.78 -3.61
N ASP A 25 -13.09 -6.94 -3.88
CA ASP A 25 -13.38 -6.45 -5.23
C ASP A 25 -12.52 -5.23 -5.57
N SER A 26 -11.48 -5.46 -6.38
CA SER A 26 -10.56 -4.42 -6.83
C SER A 26 -11.22 -3.30 -7.65
N SER A 27 -12.38 -3.53 -8.26
CA SER A 27 -13.09 -2.50 -9.03
C SER A 27 -13.61 -1.36 -8.16
N THR A 28 -13.75 -1.60 -6.85
CA THR A 28 -14.17 -0.59 -5.86
C THR A 28 -13.05 0.35 -5.45
N LEU A 29 -11.80 0.03 -5.81
CA LEU A 29 -10.64 0.82 -5.46
C LEU A 29 -10.56 2.08 -6.30
N LYS A 30 -10.04 3.13 -5.68
CA LYS A 30 -9.85 4.44 -6.31
C LYS A 30 -8.37 4.74 -6.43
N THR A 31 -7.95 5.15 -7.62
CA THR A 31 -6.60 5.67 -7.83
C THR A 31 -6.53 7.09 -7.28
N VAL A 32 -5.58 7.31 -6.37
CA VAL A 32 -5.36 8.60 -5.73
C VAL A 32 -3.87 8.90 -5.76
N HIS A 33 -3.49 10.12 -6.14
CA HIS A 33 -2.10 10.54 -6.10
C HIS A 33 -1.54 10.54 -4.68
N ALA A 34 -0.27 10.12 -4.53
CA ALA A 34 0.39 10.02 -3.23
C ALA A 34 0.34 11.32 -2.41
N HIS A 35 0.51 12.49 -3.04
CA HIS A 35 0.47 13.78 -2.34
C HIS A 35 -0.90 14.06 -1.68
N HIS A 36 -2.01 13.61 -2.29
CA HIS A 36 -3.33 13.73 -1.67
C HIS A 36 -3.46 12.82 -0.43
N VAL A 37 -2.84 11.64 -0.48
CA VAL A 37 -2.77 10.74 0.68
C VAL A 37 -1.93 11.38 1.77
N SER A 38 -0.73 11.88 1.45
CA SER A 38 0.16 12.54 2.41
C SER A 38 -0.47 13.74 3.08
N ALA A 39 -1.21 14.57 2.33
CA ALA A 39 -1.88 15.75 2.87
C ALA A 39 -3.04 15.41 3.81
N ARG A 40 -3.83 14.37 3.50
CA ARG A 40 -5.01 13.98 4.29
C ARG A 40 -4.70 12.99 5.42
N ARG A 41 -3.63 12.22 5.26
CA ARG A 41 -3.20 11.12 6.15
C ARG A 41 -1.69 11.17 6.36
N PRO A 42 -1.18 12.24 7.01
CA PRO A 42 0.25 12.40 7.25
C PRO A 42 0.84 11.24 8.08
N ASP A 43 0.03 10.58 8.90
CA ASP A 43 0.40 9.39 9.69
C ASP A 43 0.89 8.22 8.82
N LEU A 44 0.46 8.16 7.55
CA LEU A 44 0.83 7.09 6.63
C LEU A 44 2.13 7.35 5.87
N VAL A 45 2.61 8.60 5.84
CA VAL A 45 3.74 9.03 4.99
C VAL A 45 5.01 8.22 5.27
N LYS A 46 5.26 7.90 6.55
CA LYS A 46 6.39 7.07 6.97
C LYS A 46 6.40 5.68 6.32
N PHE A 47 5.22 5.12 6.03
CA PHE A 47 5.10 3.81 5.40
C PHE A 47 5.27 3.87 3.88
N LEU A 48 4.89 4.98 3.24
CA LEU A 48 4.94 5.10 1.77
C LEU A 48 6.36 5.01 1.19
N ALA A 49 7.38 5.23 2.02
CA ALA A 49 8.78 5.09 1.66
C ALA A 49 9.30 3.63 1.65
N LEU A 50 8.56 2.67 2.22
CA LEU A 50 8.99 1.27 2.30
C LEU A 50 9.09 0.64 0.89
N PRO A 51 10.10 -0.20 0.60
CA PRO A 51 10.30 -0.77 -0.73
C PRO A 51 9.28 -1.87 -1.06
N PHE A 52 9.37 -2.42 -2.28
CA PHE A 52 8.53 -3.55 -2.69
C PHE A 52 8.67 -4.74 -1.75
N GLY A 53 7.57 -5.48 -1.58
CA GLY A 53 7.50 -6.63 -0.67
C GLY A 53 7.05 -6.29 0.75
N TYR A 54 6.97 -5.01 1.12
CA TYR A 54 6.55 -4.62 2.46
C TYR A 54 5.03 -4.47 2.59
N ARG A 55 4.56 -4.83 3.78
CA ARG A 55 3.20 -4.57 4.27
C ARG A 55 3.26 -3.72 5.53
N PHE A 56 2.15 -3.04 5.82
CA PHE A 56 1.97 -2.38 7.10
C PHE A 56 0.52 -2.46 7.59
N PHE A 57 0.36 -2.38 8.91
CA PHE A 57 -0.92 -2.19 9.58
C PHE A 57 -0.87 -0.94 10.46
N SER A 58 -1.57 0.12 10.02
CA SER A 58 -1.42 1.46 10.60
C SER A 58 -1.85 1.61 12.07
N PRO A 59 -2.92 0.94 12.58
CA PRO A 59 -3.36 1.17 13.96
C PRO A 59 -2.33 0.77 15.02
N GLN A 60 -1.47 -0.20 14.71
CA GLN A 60 -0.38 -0.68 15.58
C GLN A 60 1.00 -0.22 15.09
N SER A 61 1.06 0.43 13.92
CA SER A 61 2.31 0.72 13.22
C SER A 61 3.18 -0.52 12.94
N ASP A 62 2.55 -1.69 12.79
CA ASP A 62 3.25 -2.92 12.44
C ASP A 62 3.71 -2.86 10.98
N VAL A 63 4.94 -3.30 10.74
CA VAL A 63 5.57 -3.36 9.42
C VAL A 63 6.29 -4.68 9.30
N TRP A 64 6.08 -5.39 8.20
CA TRP A 64 6.78 -6.65 7.94
C TRP A 64 7.06 -6.84 6.45
N PHE A 65 8.11 -7.59 6.16
CA PHE A 65 8.43 -8.03 4.83
C PHE A 65 7.66 -9.31 4.50
N ASP A 66 7.01 -9.33 3.34
CA ASP A 66 6.30 -10.49 2.82
C ASP A 66 6.97 -10.96 1.52
N GLN A 67 7.70 -12.07 1.61
CA GLN A 67 8.40 -12.67 0.48
C GLN A 67 7.47 -13.01 -0.69
N LYS A 68 6.20 -13.37 -0.43
CA LYS A 68 5.24 -13.67 -1.49
C LYS A 68 4.87 -12.41 -2.26
N VAL A 69 4.72 -11.28 -1.56
CA VAL A 69 4.49 -9.96 -2.19
C VAL A 69 5.73 -9.54 -2.97
N ALA A 70 6.92 -9.69 -2.40
CA ALA A 70 8.17 -9.31 -3.05
C ALA A 70 8.41 -10.07 -4.38
N ASN A 71 7.96 -11.32 -4.45
CA ASN A 71 8.09 -12.18 -5.62
C ASN A 71 6.84 -12.17 -6.52
N ALA A 72 5.82 -11.39 -6.18
CA ALA A 72 4.61 -11.32 -7.00
C ALA A 72 4.96 -10.69 -8.35
N LYS A 73 4.73 -11.45 -9.42
CA LYS A 73 4.84 -10.93 -10.79
C LYS A 73 3.57 -10.15 -11.09
N THR A 74 3.72 -8.83 -11.27
CA THR A 74 2.67 -7.92 -11.76
C THR A 74 2.75 -7.75 -13.26
#